data_AF-A0A818GLS2-F1
#
_entry.id   AF-A0A818GLS2-F1
#
_cell.length_a   1.000
_cell.length_b   1.000
_cell.length_c   1.000
_cell.angle_alpha   90.00
_cell.angle_beta   90.00
_cell.angle_gamma   90.00
#
_symmetry.space_group_name_H-M   'P 1'
#
loop_
_entity.id
_entity.type
_entity.pdbx_description
1 polymer ?
#
loop_
_entity_poly.entity_id
_entity_poly.type
_entity_poly.pdbx_seq_one_letter_code
_entity_poly.pdbx_strand_id
1 'polypeptide(L)'
;ELIQSWLLTGSPIQVKPSFNPVIGPNVYLLIRMGARFSPCMHTISGITDNNFYYFLCLNNTNLIEQKSCSLNDICGFTLSSPPNQWYRFIIPIFLHSGFLHIGFNLLTQLILGASMENKNGSLRLLIIYFISGIFGIIIDGNFAPNGFVTVGCSGSLFGIIALYLVNIIYDWRNGISYEFITLIIDIIINFCLGLLPSIGNFNHIGGFIMGFLLSVTLLVQPSRFHFIKSWIWLILRFTFLIVAILLFIFSIENIYSRKIQCTWCKYLDCLPINNWCHIGYLKTNITINSTLNTFY
;
A
#
# COMPACT_ATOMS: atom_id res chain seq x y z
N GLU A 1 14.31 -7.03 7.35
CA GLU A 1 13.37 -6.73 8.47
C GLU A 1 13.60 -7.64 9.66
N LEU A 2 13.54 -8.96 9.48
CA LEU A 2 13.65 -9.94 10.57
C LEU A 2 14.98 -9.89 11.33
N ILE A 3 16.11 -9.76 10.60
CA ILE A 3 17.43 -9.59 11.21
C ILE A 3 17.44 -8.33 12.10
N GLN A 4 16.91 -7.22 11.59
CA GLN A 4 16.84 -5.97 12.34
C GLN A 4 15.93 -6.10 13.57
N SER A 5 14.84 -6.86 13.46
CA SER A 5 13.95 -7.17 14.59
C SER A 5 14.68 -7.96 15.66
N TRP A 6 15.44 -8.97 15.26
CA TRP A 6 16.23 -9.77 16.20
C TRP A 6 17.29 -8.93 16.90
N LEU A 7 18.03 -8.09 16.16
CA LEU A 7 19.04 -7.20 16.74
C LEU A 7 18.49 -6.20 17.76
N LEU A 8 17.25 -5.73 17.57
CA LEU A 8 16.66 -4.68 18.41
C LEU A 8 15.78 -5.21 19.55
N THR A 9 15.14 -6.36 19.38
CA THR A 9 14.14 -6.89 20.32
C THR A 9 14.51 -8.27 20.90
N GLY A 10 15.58 -8.88 20.39
CA GLY A 10 15.97 -10.26 20.73
C GLY A 10 15.12 -11.34 20.04
N SER A 11 14.10 -10.96 19.25
CA SER A 11 13.24 -11.88 18.51
C SER A 11 13.01 -11.41 17.07
N PRO A 12 13.03 -12.31 16.06
CA PRO A 12 12.68 -11.95 14.69
C PRO A 12 11.18 -11.63 14.53
N ILE A 13 10.33 -12.14 15.44
CA ILE A 13 8.87 -12.04 15.37
C ILE A 13 8.35 -11.34 16.63
N GLN A 14 7.36 -10.47 16.46
CA GLN A 14 6.65 -9.85 17.57
C GLN A 14 5.64 -10.83 18.19
N VAL A 15 5.96 -11.29 19.40
CA VAL A 15 5.06 -12.09 20.25
C VAL A 15 4.50 -11.28 21.44
N LYS A 16 5.12 -10.13 21.74
CA LYS A 16 4.73 -9.20 22.82
C LYS A 16 4.84 -7.76 22.30
N PRO A 17 4.04 -6.81 22.83
CA PRO A 17 2.95 -7.00 23.81
C PRO A 17 1.71 -7.71 23.23
N SER A 18 1.59 -7.76 21.91
CA SER A 18 0.59 -8.54 21.16
C SER A 18 1.28 -9.36 20.08
N PHE A 19 0.65 -10.47 19.69
CA PHE A 19 1.13 -11.33 18.60
C PHE A 19 0.85 -10.68 17.24
N ASN A 20 1.86 -10.61 16.38
CA ASN A 20 1.69 -10.19 14.99
C ASN A 20 1.16 -11.38 14.15
N PRO A 21 -0.08 -11.31 13.63
CA PRO A 21 -0.72 -12.44 12.94
C PRO A 21 -0.04 -12.85 11.64
N VAL A 22 0.73 -11.96 10.99
CA VAL A 22 1.48 -12.29 9.76
C VAL A 22 2.87 -12.87 10.03
N ILE A 23 3.19 -13.17 11.30
CA ILE A 23 4.43 -13.79 11.76
C ILE A 23 5.64 -12.94 11.33
N GLY A 24 5.75 -11.74 11.89
CA GLY A 24 6.76 -10.77 11.47
C GLY A 24 7.18 -9.78 12.55
N PRO A 25 8.00 -8.78 12.17
CA PRO A 25 8.57 -7.82 13.09
C PRO A 25 7.50 -6.89 13.70
N ASN A 26 7.94 -6.08 14.65
CA ASN A 26 7.12 -5.02 15.22
C ASN A 26 6.80 -3.92 14.19
N VAL A 27 5.55 -3.44 14.17
CA VAL A 27 5.11 -2.35 13.27
C VAL A 27 5.95 -1.08 13.41
N TYR A 28 6.38 -0.71 14.63
CA TYR A 28 7.25 0.45 14.85
C TYR A 28 8.63 0.26 14.19
N LEU A 29 9.10 -0.98 14.07
CA LEU A 29 10.33 -1.28 13.34
C LEU A 29 10.15 -1.00 11.86
N LEU A 30 9.01 -1.41 11.31
CA LEU A 30 8.68 -1.13 9.90
C LEU A 30 8.59 0.39 9.67
N ILE A 31 7.97 1.15 10.57
CA ILE A 31 7.98 2.62 10.50
C ILE A 31 9.42 3.14 10.46
N ARG A 32 10.28 2.73 11.39
CA ARG A 32 11.68 3.17 11.41
C ARG A 32 12.47 2.76 10.16
N MET A 33 12.12 1.64 9.53
CA MET A 33 12.73 1.16 8.29
C MET A 33 12.22 1.87 7.03
N GLY A 34 11.20 2.72 7.13
CA GLY A 34 10.68 3.49 6.00
C GLY A 34 9.31 3.04 5.48
N ALA A 35 8.55 2.27 6.26
CA ALA A 35 7.15 1.97 5.95
C ALA A 35 6.33 3.25 5.77
N ARG A 36 5.24 3.19 5.01
CA ARG A 36 4.37 4.35 4.86
C ARG A 36 3.67 4.60 6.19
N PHE A 37 3.81 5.83 6.71
CA PHE A 37 3.18 6.28 7.94
C PHE A 37 2.99 7.80 7.88
N SER A 38 1.73 8.28 7.85
CA SER A 38 1.40 9.69 7.55
C SER A 38 2.13 10.71 8.43
N PRO A 39 2.22 10.51 9.77
CA PRO A 39 2.84 11.49 10.64
C PRO A 39 4.32 11.76 10.33
N CYS A 40 5.03 10.82 9.71
CA CYS A 40 6.42 11.04 9.27
C CYS A 40 6.52 11.76 7.92
N MET A 41 5.43 11.80 7.15
CA MET A 41 5.43 12.24 5.75
C MET A 41 4.89 13.66 5.58
N HIS A 42 3.92 14.06 6.41
CA HIS A 42 3.35 15.40 6.39
C HIS A 42 2.74 15.76 7.76
N THR A 43 2.47 17.05 7.98
CA THR A 43 1.86 17.55 9.22
C THR A 43 0.42 17.04 9.39
N ILE A 44 0.09 16.56 10.59
CA ILE A 44 -1.27 16.19 11.03
C ILE A 44 -1.57 16.93 12.33
N SER A 45 -2.61 17.76 12.32
CA SER A 45 -3.02 18.53 13.48
C SER A 45 -3.43 17.63 14.67
N GLY A 46 -3.00 18.00 15.86
CA GLY A 46 -3.15 17.26 17.11
C GLY A 46 -2.13 16.13 17.33
N ILE A 47 -1.27 15.83 16.36
CA ILE A 47 -0.30 14.71 16.40
C ILE A 47 1.12 15.20 16.14
N THR A 48 1.39 15.82 14.99
CA THR A 48 2.76 16.25 14.63
C THR A 48 3.14 17.59 15.26
N ASP A 49 2.15 18.40 15.59
CA ASP A 49 2.23 19.70 16.26
C ASP A 49 2.13 19.59 17.79
N ASN A 50 1.77 18.41 18.32
CA ASN A 50 1.59 18.17 19.75
C ASN A 50 2.80 17.45 20.36
N ASN A 51 3.62 18.18 21.11
CA ASN A 51 4.79 17.64 21.82
C ASN A 51 4.43 16.62 22.93
N PHE A 52 3.15 16.52 23.32
CA PHE A 52 2.67 15.58 24.33
C PHE A 52 2.06 14.31 23.72
N TYR A 53 2.14 14.13 22.41
CA TYR A 53 1.71 12.89 21.76
C TYR A 53 2.84 11.86 21.76
N TYR A 54 2.62 10.72 22.41
CA TYR A 54 3.61 9.66 22.53
C TYR A 54 3.17 8.34 21.89
N PHE A 55 4.12 7.64 21.29
CA PHE A 55 3.97 6.31 20.70
C PHE A 55 4.66 5.24 21.54
N LEU A 56 4.34 3.96 21.34
CA LEU A 56 5.10 2.88 21.98
C LEU A 56 6.49 2.75 21.33
N CYS A 57 7.50 2.54 22.15
CA CYS A 57 8.86 2.32 21.65
C CYS A 57 9.08 0.91 21.07
N LEU A 58 10.07 0.81 20.17
CA LEU A 58 10.53 -0.43 19.53
C LEU A 58 10.91 -1.55 20.51
N ASN A 59 11.58 -1.18 21.61
CA ASN A 59 12.15 -2.14 22.56
C ASN A 59 11.21 -2.44 23.74
N ASN A 60 9.91 -2.21 23.55
CA ASN A 60 8.92 -2.47 24.59
C ASN A 60 8.58 -3.97 24.64
N THR A 61 9.48 -4.76 25.23
CA THR A 61 9.39 -6.22 25.35
C THR A 61 8.64 -6.68 26.62
N ASN A 62 8.44 -5.76 27.57
CA ASN A 62 7.82 -6.03 28.86
C ASN A 62 6.43 -5.40 28.96
N LEU A 63 5.45 -6.15 29.49
CA LEU A 63 4.08 -5.68 29.75
C LEU A 63 4.01 -4.63 30.89
N ILE A 64 5.09 -4.46 31.67
CA ILE A 64 5.10 -3.76 32.96
C ILE A 64 5.64 -2.32 32.84
N GLU A 65 6.58 -2.05 31.93
CA GLU A 65 7.15 -0.72 31.71
C GLU A 65 6.95 -0.29 30.26
N GLN A 66 5.80 0.30 29.95
CA GLN A 66 5.53 0.81 28.61
C GLN A 66 6.33 2.09 28.35
N LYS A 67 7.49 1.95 27.71
CA LYS A 67 8.32 3.10 27.32
C LYS A 67 7.64 3.90 26.19
N SER A 68 7.46 5.20 26.43
CA SER A 68 6.95 6.17 25.46
C SER A 68 8.07 6.75 24.60
N CYS A 69 7.80 6.88 23.31
CA CYS A 69 8.71 7.43 22.31
C CYS A 69 8.03 8.62 21.61
N SER A 70 8.81 9.65 21.28
CA SER A 70 8.35 10.76 20.45
C SER A 70 8.16 10.31 18.99
N LEU A 71 7.49 11.15 18.19
CA LEU A 71 7.38 10.91 16.75
C LEU A 71 8.76 10.80 16.08
N ASN A 72 9.72 11.63 16.50
CA ASN A 72 11.07 11.62 15.96
C ASN A 72 11.79 10.27 16.21
N ASP A 73 11.54 9.67 17.38
CA ASP A 73 12.15 8.39 17.75
C ASP A 73 11.64 7.22 16.88
N ILE A 74 10.34 7.23 16.53
CA ILE A 74 9.73 6.14 15.76
C ILE A 74 9.85 6.33 14.25
N CYS A 75 9.79 7.57 13.75
CA CYS A 75 10.01 7.85 12.33
C CYS A 75 11.42 7.45 11.92
N GLY A 76 12.40 7.65 12.81
CA GLY A 76 13.80 7.53 12.43
C GLY A 76 14.15 8.50 11.30
N PHE A 77 15.42 8.47 10.89
CA PHE A 77 16.02 9.47 10.01
C PHE A 77 15.85 10.90 10.58
N THR A 78 16.50 11.91 10.00
CA THR A 78 16.27 13.30 10.43
C THR A 78 14.84 13.71 10.06
N LEU A 79 13.98 13.90 11.05
CA LEU A 79 12.66 14.46 10.85
C LEU A 79 12.78 15.97 10.58
N SER A 80 12.29 16.42 9.44
CA SER A 80 12.17 17.84 9.13
C SER A 80 10.95 18.46 9.84
N SER A 81 10.96 19.77 10.04
CA SER A 81 9.78 20.54 10.46
C SER A 81 9.40 21.53 9.36
N PRO A 82 8.32 21.28 8.58
CA PRO A 82 7.36 20.18 8.70
C PRO A 82 7.91 18.81 8.26
N PRO A 83 7.30 17.68 8.71
CA PRO A 83 7.70 16.33 8.26
C PRO A 83 7.65 16.20 6.74
N ASN A 84 8.68 15.60 6.13
CA ASN A 84 8.79 15.45 4.68
C ASN A 84 9.60 14.20 4.28
N GLN A 85 9.24 13.03 4.81
CA GLN A 85 9.89 11.76 4.46
C GLN A 85 9.27 11.14 3.19
N TRP A 86 9.38 11.85 2.06
CA TRP A 86 8.78 11.48 0.77
C TRP A 86 9.20 10.10 0.25
N TYR A 87 10.40 9.62 0.60
CA TYR A 87 10.89 8.29 0.20
C TYR A 87 9.98 7.15 0.72
N ARG A 88 9.12 7.42 1.70
CA ARG A 88 8.09 6.50 2.19
C ARG A 88 6.97 6.22 1.18
N PHE A 89 6.99 6.84 -0.01
CA PHE A 89 6.18 6.40 -1.15
C PHE A 89 6.83 5.26 -1.96
N ILE A 90 8.13 5.02 -1.78
CA ILE A 90 8.92 4.07 -2.58
C ILE A 90 9.41 2.91 -1.72
N ILE A 91 10.06 3.21 -0.60
CA ILE A 91 10.68 2.22 0.30
C ILE A 91 9.70 1.10 0.73
N PRO A 92 8.41 1.36 1.03
CA PRO A 92 7.53 0.31 1.51
C PRO A 92 7.31 -0.83 0.53
N ILE A 93 7.51 -0.62 -0.78
CA ILE A 93 7.40 -1.67 -1.82
C ILE A 93 8.36 -2.83 -1.53
N PHE A 94 9.50 -2.53 -0.89
CA PHE A 94 10.53 -3.52 -0.57
C PHE A 94 10.40 -4.09 0.84
N LEU A 95 9.55 -3.51 1.69
CA LEU A 95 9.36 -3.95 3.07
C LEU A 95 8.20 -4.93 3.16
N HIS A 96 8.27 -5.87 4.09
CA HIS A 96 7.19 -6.83 4.35
C HIS A 96 6.88 -6.94 5.84
N SER A 97 5.60 -7.14 6.15
CA SER A 97 5.11 -7.18 7.53
C SER A 97 5.34 -8.52 8.23
N GLY A 98 5.73 -9.58 7.51
CA GLY A 98 6.04 -10.90 8.07
C GLY A 98 6.24 -11.99 7.02
N PHE A 99 6.52 -13.22 7.50
CA PHE A 99 6.83 -14.38 6.65
C PHE A 99 5.69 -14.76 5.71
N LEU A 100 4.46 -14.77 6.22
CA LEU A 100 3.29 -15.11 5.40
C LEU A 100 3.09 -14.08 4.29
N HIS A 101 3.23 -12.79 4.63
CA HIS A 101 3.04 -11.70 3.68
C HIS A 101 4.08 -11.73 2.54
N ILE A 102 5.38 -11.88 2.86
CA ILE A 102 6.39 -12.01 1.80
C ILE A 102 6.22 -13.29 0.99
N GLY A 103 5.81 -14.40 1.63
CA GLY A 103 5.55 -15.67 0.94
C GLY A 103 4.48 -15.54 -0.15
N PHE A 104 3.33 -14.95 0.18
CA PHE A 104 2.25 -14.72 -0.79
C PHE A 104 2.66 -13.75 -1.91
N ASN A 105 3.37 -12.66 -1.56
CA ASN A 105 3.83 -11.69 -2.56
C ASN A 105 4.83 -12.31 -3.53
N LEU A 106 5.83 -13.05 -3.02
CA LEU A 106 6.82 -13.73 -3.86
C LEU A 106 6.19 -14.81 -4.72
N LEU A 107 5.27 -15.61 -4.17
CA LEU A 107 4.56 -16.64 -4.94
C LEU A 107 3.79 -16.01 -6.11
N THR A 108 3.03 -14.95 -5.85
CA THR A 108 2.30 -14.20 -6.87
C THR A 108 3.24 -13.59 -7.91
N GLN A 109 4.36 -13.00 -7.45
CA GLN A 109 5.35 -12.40 -8.33
C GLN A 109 6.04 -13.43 -9.23
N LEU A 110 6.38 -14.61 -8.70
CA LEU A 110 7.05 -15.67 -9.46
C LEU A 110 6.12 -16.37 -10.44
N ILE A 111 4.83 -16.50 -10.13
CA ILE A 111 3.86 -17.14 -11.03
C ILE A 111 3.32 -16.11 -12.04
N LEU A 112 2.61 -15.10 -11.55
CA LEU A 112 1.92 -14.14 -12.41
C LEU A 112 2.89 -13.12 -12.99
N GLY A 113 3.81 -12.60 -12.17
CA GLY A 113 4.81 -11.63 -12.62
C GLY A 113 5.71 -12.19 -13.71
N ALA A 114 6.29 -13.38 -13.53
CA ALA A 114 7.13 -14.01 -14.56
C ALA A 114 6.36 -14.31 -15.85
N SER A 115 5.10 -14.78 -15.75
CA SER A 115 4.25 -14.99 -16.93
C SER A 115 4.00 -13.68 -17.69
N MET A 116 3.66 -12.61 -16.97
CA MET A 116 3.44 -11.29 -17.58
C MET A 116 4.72 -10.67 -18.11
N GLU A 117 5.88 -10.94 -17.50
CA GLU A 117 7.19 -10.50 -17.99
C GLU A 117 7.51 -11.14 -19.34
N ASN A 118 7.36 -12.47 -19.42
CA ASN A 118 7.62 -13.23 -20.64
C ASN A 118 6.73 -12.79 -21.80
N LYS A 119 5.46 -12.43 -21.51
CA LYS A 119 4.49 -12.00 -22.53
C LYS A 119 4.69 -10.54 -22.96
N ASN A 120 4.98 -9.63 -22.03
CA ASN A 120 4.93 -8.18 -22.27
C ASN A 120 6.33 -7.52 -22.30
N GLY A 121 7.38 -8.24 -21.92
CA GLY A 121 8.76 -7.77 -21.82
C GLY A 121 9.07 -7.07 -20.50
N SER A 122 10.32 -7.26 -20.03
CA SER A 122 10.81 -6.81 -18.73
C SER A 122 10.66 -5.30 -18.50
N LEU A 123 10.97 -4.46 -19.49
CA LEU A 123 10.90 -3.00 -19.30
C LEU A 123 9.46 -2.51 -19.05
N ARG A 124 8.47 -3.05 -19.76
CA ARG A 124 7.07 -2.67 -19.56
C ARG A 124 6.59 -3.12 -18.19
N LEU A 125 6.93 -4.35 -17.80
CA LEU A 125 6.58 -4.87 -16.49
C LEU A 125 7.22 -4.06 -15.37
N LEU A 126 8.50 -3.69 -15.50
CA LEU A 126 9.23 -2.87 -14.53
C LEU A 126 8.52 -1.52 -14.29
N ILE A 127 8.14 -0.83 -15.37
CA ILE A 127 7.44 0.47 -15.30
C ILE A 127 6.08 0.31 -14.63
N ILE A 128 5.28 -0.67 -15.05
CA ILE A 128 3.96 -0.94 -14.46
C ILE A 128 4.10 -1.29 -12.98
N TYR A 129 5.02 -2.18 -12.63
CA TYR A 129 5.26 -2.65 -11.27
C TYR A 129 5.57 -1.49 -10.31
N PHE A 130 6.56 -0.66 -10.66
CA PHE A 130 6.98 0.41 -9.77
C PHE A 130 5.97 1.56 -9.70
N ILE A 131 5.42 2.00 -10.83
CA ILE A 131 4.48 3.13 -10.81
C ILE A 131 3.16 2.73 -10.14
N SER A 132 2.66 1.50 -10.37
CA SER A 132 1.49 0.98 -9.65
C SER A 132 1.74 0.86 -8.15
N GLY A 133 2.91 0.35 -7.73
CA GLY A 133 3.24 0.26 -6.30
C GLY A 133 3.30 1.61 -5.61
N ILE A 134 4.00 2.58 -6.22
CA ILE A 134 4.11 3.94 -5.70
C ILE A 134 2.72 4.59 -5.63
N PHE A 135 1.93 4.49 -6.71
CA PHE A 135 0.60 5.08 -6.74
C PHE A 135 -0.37 4.41 -5.76
N GLY A 136 -0.27 3.09 -5.55
CA GLY A 136 -0.98 2.39 -4.49
C GLY A 136 -0.69 2.99 -3.11
N ILE A 137 0.59 3.18 -2.77
CA ILE A 137 0.99 3.80 -1.50
C ILE A 137 0.52 5.26 -1.39
N ILE A 138 0.45 6.00 -2.50
CA ILE A 138 -0.12 7.37 -2.54
C ILE A 138 -1.62 7.35 -2.25
N ILE A 139 -2.38 6.44 -2.86
CA ILE A 139 -3.84 6.33 -2.64
C ILE A 139 -4.14 5.89 -1.21
N ASP A 140 -3.41 4.91 -0.69
CA ASP A 140 -3.40 4.56 0.73
C ASP A 140 -3.07 5.79 1.59
N GLY A 141 -2.07 6.56 1.17
CA GLY A 141 -1.68 7.88 1.65
C GLY A 141 -2.85 8.80 2.00
N ASN A 142 -3.79 8.89 1.06
CA ASN A 142 -4.91 9.81 1.06
C ASN A 142 -6.10 9.34 1.90
N PHE A 143 -6.39 8.04 1.89
CA PHE A 143 -7.69 7.53 2.36
C PHE A 143 -7.59 6.58 3.55
N ALA A 144 -6.45 5.92 3.76
CA ALA A 144 -6.24 5.08 4.94
C ALA A 144 -6.14 5.95 6.22
N PRO A 145 -6.50 5.40 7.40
CA PRO A 145 -6.33 6.08 8.67
C PRO A 145 -4.89 6.56 8.89
N ASN A 146 -4.71 7.71 9.54
CA ASN A 146 -3.39 8.35 9.65
C ASN A 146 -2.34 7.50 10.37
N GLY A 147 -2.74 6.64 11.29
CA GLY A 147 -1.87 5.74 12.02
C GLY A 147 -1.71 4.36 11.37
N PHE A 148 -2.35 4.12 10.22
CA PHE A 148 -2.21 2.88 9.48
C PHE A 148 -0.82 2.82 8.85
N VAL A 149 -0.17 1.66 8.95
CA VAL A 149 1.20 1.44 8.47
C VAL A 149 1.17 0.48 7.30
N THR A 150 1.67 0.94 6.16
CA THR A 150 1.59 0.19 4.91
C THR A 150 2.98 -0.20 4.44
N VAL A 151 3.13 -1.48 4.10
CA VAL A 151 4.32 -2.12 3.52
C VAL A 151 3.89 -3.17 2.50
N GLY A 152 4.82 -3.61 1.66
CA GLY A 152 4.64 -4.71 0.72
C GLY A 152 4.50 -4.22 -0.72
N CYS A 153 4.88 -5.08 -1.65
CA CYS A 153 4.71 -4.85 -3.08
C CYS A 153 3.31 -5.22 -3.60
N SER A 154 2.34 -5.49 -2.73
CA SER A 154 1.00 -5.94 -3.15
C SER A 154 0.32 -4.95 -4.10
N GLY A 155 0.50 -3.64 -3.91
CA GLY A 155 0.03 -2.62 -4.87
C GLY A 155 0.64 -2.80 -6.28
N SER A 156 1.93 -3.11 -6.36
CA SER A 156 2.59 -3.47 -7.63
C SER A 156 2.02 -4.74 -8.24
N LEU A 157 1.74 -5.75 -7.43
CA LEU A 157 1.14 -7.02 -7.88
C LEU A 157 -0.28 -6.83 -8.40
N PHE A 158 -1.09 -5.98 -7.76
CA PHE A 158 -2.40 -5.59 -8.30
C PHE A 158 -2.27 -4.82 -9.63
N GLY A 159 -1.18 -4.08 -9.83
CA GLY A 159 -0.83 -3.52 -11.13
C GLY A 159 -0.57 -4.59 -12.20
N ILE A 160 0.10 -5.68 -11.83
CA ILE A 160 0.31 -6.85 -12.71
C ILE A 160 -1.02 -7.59 -12.98
N ILE A 161 -1.90 -7.72 -11.98
CA ILE A 161 -3.25 -8.28 -12.15
C ILE A 161 -4.04 -7.46 -13.16
N ALA A 162 -3.96 -6.12 -13.11
CA ALA A 162 -4.58 -5.25 -14.09
C ALA A 162 -3.97 -5.41 -15.50
N LEU A 163 -2.65 -5.59 -15.60
CA LEU A 163 -1.98 -5.94 -16.85
C LEU A 163 -2.48 -7.28 -17.42
N TYR A 164 -2.69 -8.27 -16.55
CA TYR A 164 -3.23 -9.56 -16.96
C TYR A 164 -4.67 -9.43 -17.47
N LEU A 165 -5.50 -8.63 -16.80
CA LEU A 165 -6.85 -8.30 -17.27
C LEU A 165 -6.83 -7.66 -18.67
N VAL A 166 -5.97 -6.66 -18.90
CA VAL A 166 -5.86 -6.01 -20.22
C VAL A 166 -5.43 -7.01 -21.30
N ASN A 167 -4.50 -7.91 -20.98
CA ASN A 167 -4.09 -8.98 -21.89
C ASN A 167 -5.25 -9.91 -22.26
N ILE A 168 -6.07 -10.33 -21.29
CA ILE A 168 -7.27 -11.14 -21.55
C ILE A 168 -8.25 -10.37 -22.44
N ILE A 169 -8.47 -9.08 -22.18
CA ILE A 169 -9.36 -8.23 -23.01
C ILE A 169 -8.84 -8.12 -24.44
N TYR A 170 -7.53 -7.98 -24.62
CA TYR A 170 -6.91 -7.85 -25.96
C TYR A 170 -6.96 -9.15 -26.76
N ASP A 171 -6.86 -10.28 -26.08
CA ASP A 171 -6.98 -11.61 -26.67
C ASP A 171 -8.43 -12.13 -26.72
N TRP A 172 -9.41 -11.34 -26.24
CA TRP A 172 -10.79 -11.78 -26.12
C TRP A 172 -11.40 -12.13 -27.49
N ARG A 173 -11.81 -13.38 -27.63
CA ARG A 173 -12.44 -13.89 -28.86
C ARG A 173 -13.96 -13.89 -28.72
N ASN A 174 -14.52 -15.05 -28.36
CA ASN A 174 -15.96 -15.27 -28.22
C ASN A 174 -16.23 -16.02 -26.92
N GLY A 175 -17.26 -15.61 -26.19
CA GLY A 175 -17.61 -16.17 -24.89
C GLY A 175 -16.71 -15.68 -23.75
N ILE A 176 -17.19 -15.85 -22.53
CA ILE A 176 -16.41 -15.58 -21.32
C ILE A 176 -15.37 -16.69 -21.17
N SER A 177 -14.08 -16.33 -21.13
CA SER A 177 -13.01 -17.33 -20.97
C SER A 177 -12.90 -17.79 -19.51
N TYR A 178 -12.45 -19.03 -19.31
CA TYR A 178 -12.18 -19.56 -17.97
C TYR A 178 -11.18 -18.68 -17.22
N GLU A 179 -10.13 -18.21 -17.91
CA GLU A 179 -9.10 -17.34 -17.36
C GLU A 179 -9.67 -16.01 -16.85
N PHE A 180 -10.66 -15.45 -17.55
CA PHE A 180 -11.33 -14.23 -17.10
C PHE A 180 -12.13 -14.50 -15.82
N ILE A 181 -12.88 -15.59 -15.76
CA ILE A 181 -13.68 -15.95 -14.57
C ILE A 181 -12.76 -16.17 -13.38
N THR A 182 -11.67 -16.93 -13.54
CA THR A 182 -10.69 -17.16 -12.46
C THR A 182 -10.06 -15.85 -12.02
N LEU A 183 -9.70 -14.97 -12.96
CA LEU A 183 -9.11 -13.67 -12.61
C LEU A 183 -10.08 -12.79 -11.81
N ILE A 184 -11.36 -12.75 -12.19
CA ILE A 184 -12.37 -11.99 -11.44
C ILE A 184 -12.58 -12.56 -10.05
N ILE A 185 -12.62 -13.90 -9.92
CA ILE A 185 -12.70 -14.57 -8.62
C ILE A 185 -11.48 -14.21 -7.77
N ASP A 186 -10.28 -14.29 -8.33
CA ASP A 186 -9.04 -13.95 -7.63
C ASP A 186 -9.03 -12.48 -7.17
N ILE A 187 -9.48 -11.56 -8.03
CA ILE A 187 -9.61 -10.13 -7.68
C ILE A 187 -10.57 -9.95 -6.49
N ILE A 188 -11.73 -10.60 -6.53
CA ILE A 188 -12.72 -10.53 -5.46
C ILE A 188 -12.14 -11.08 -4.15
N ILE A 189 -11.50 -12.27 -4.20
CA ILE A 189 -10.88 -12.89 -3.04
C ILE A 189 -9.81 -11.97 -2.45
N ASN A 190 -8.92 -11.40 -3.25
CA ASN A 190 -7.86 -10.52 -2.75
C ASN A 190 -8.43 -9.24 -2.12
N PHE A 191 -9.47 -8.63 -2.70
CA PHE A 191 -10.13 -7.48 -2.08
C PHE A 191 -10.86 -7.85 -0.78
N CYS A 192 -11.45 -9.05 -0.69
CA CYS A 192 -12.02 -9.56 0.56
C CYS A 192 -10.93 -9.78 1.62
N LEU A 193 -9.77 -10.31 1.24
CA LEU A 193 -8.62 -10.48 2.13
C LEU A 193 -8.06 -9.13 2.59
N GLY A 194 -8.09 -8.10 1.75
CA GLY A 194 -7.68 -6.75 2.13
C GLY A 194 -8.65 -6.00 3.05
N LEU A 195 -9.77 -6.62 3.45
CA LEU A 195 -10.60 -6.14 4.56
C LEU A 195 -10.13 -6.66 5.93
N LEU A 196 -9.14 -7.57 5.94
CA LEU A 196 -8.52 -8.06 7.17
C LEU A 196 -7.58 -7.01 7.77
N PRO A 197 -7.39 -7.01 9.09
CA PRO A 197 -6.41 -6.14 9.74
C PRO A 197 -5.01 -6.27 9.12
N SER A 198 -4.29 -5.15 9.05
CA SER A 198 -2.91 -5.05 8.54
C SER A 198 -2.73 -5.23 7.02
N ILE A 199 -3.80 -5.37 6.24
CA ILE A 199 -3.78 -5.36 4.76
C ILE A 199 -4.63 -4.17 4.29
N GLY A 200 -4.04 -3.23 3.54
CA GLY A 200 -4.76 -2.04 3.07
C GLY A 200 -5.30 -2.20 1.65
N ASN A 201 -6.62 -2.15 1.48
CA ASN A 201 -7.28 -2.23 0.18
C ASN A 201 -7.04 -0.98 -0.67
N PHE A 202 -6.87 0.21 -0.08
CA PHE A 202 -6.53 1.42 -0.86
C PHE A 202 -5.23 1.26 -1.66
N ASN A 203 -4.23 0.58 -1.10
CA ASN A 203 -3.00 0.26 -1.82
C ASN A 203 -3.28 -0.63 -3.04
N HIS A 204 -4.14 -1.64 -2.88
CA HIS A 204 -4.55 -2.54 -3.96
C HIS A 204 -5.36 -1.83 -5.04
N ILE A 205 -6.35 -1.01 -4.64
CA ILE A 205 -7.19 -0.21 -5.54
C ILE A 205 -6.32 0.74 -6.36
N GLY A 206 -5.44 1.50 -5.71
CA GLY A 206 -4.54 2.42 -6.41
C GLY A 206 -3.63 1.68 -7.39
N GLY A 207 -3.01 0.58 -6.94
CA GLY A 207 -2.15 -0.25 -7.77
C GLY A 207 -2.85 -0.79 -9.02
N PHE A 208 -4.08 -1.29 -8.86
CA PHE A 208 -4.91 -1.81 -9.95
C PHE A 208 -5.31 -0.71 -10.94
N ILE A 209 -5.79 0.44 -10.47
CA ILE A 209 -6.19 1.57 -11.33
C ILE A 209 -5.01 2.04 -12.17
N MET A 210 -3.86 2.31 -11.53
CA MET A 210 -2.66 2.77 -12.24
C MET A 210 -2.12 1.68 -13.17
N GLY A 211 -2.16 0.41 -12.76
CA GLY A 211 -1.72 -0.70 -13.59
C GLY A 211 -2.56 -0.85 -14.84
N PHE A 212 -3.89 -0.70 -14.73
CA PHE A 212 -4.80 -0.72 -15.86
C PHE A 212 -4.49 0.42 -16.83
N LEU A 213 -4.34 1.65 -16.31
CA LEU A 213 -4.05 2.83 -17.12
C LEU A 213 -2.73 2.65 -17.89
N LEU A 214 -1.65 2.26 -17.19
CA LEU A 214 -0.34 2.05 -17.79
C LEU A 214 -0.32 0.87 -18.75
N SER A 215 -1.08 -0.19 -18.49
CA SER A 215 -1.15 -1.34 -19.38
C SER A 215 -1.75 -0.93 -20.73
N VAL A 216 -2.85 -0.18 -20.74
CA VAL A 216 -3.42 0.34 -21.99
C VAL A 216 -2.45 1.32 -22.68
N THR A 217 -1.74 2.15 -21.92
CA THR A 217 -0.75 3.08 -22.47
C THR A 217 0.50 2.40 -23.04
N LEU A 218 1.00 1.32 -22.45
CA LEU A 218 2.30 0.74 -22.78
C LEU A 218 2.23 -0.48 -23.71
N LEU A 219 1.10 -1.18 -23.73
CA LEU A 219 0.91 -2.34 -24.59
C LEU A 219 0.68 -1.95 -26.05
N VAL A 220 1.13 -2.85 -26.93
CA VAL A 220 0.98 -2.72 -28.38
C VAL A 220 -0.46 -3.03 -28.77
N GLN A 221 -0.96 -2.34 -29.79
CA GLN A 221 -2.27 -2.62 -30.37
C GLN A 221 -2.35 -4.10 -30.78
N PRO A 222 -3.31 -4.88 -30.27
CA PRO A 222 -3.45 -6.27 -30.68
C PRO A 222 -3.93 -6.33 -32.13
N SER A 223 -3.47 -7.34 -32.88
CA SER A 223 -3.78 -7.53 -34.30
C SER A 223 -5.28 -7.60 -34.60
N ARG A 224 -6.09 -8.05 -33.64
CA ARG A 224 -7.56 -8.06 -33.73
C ARG A 224 -8.16 -6.66 -33.88
N PHE A 225 -7.57 -5.66 -33.24
CA PHE A 225 -8.03 -4.27 -33.35
C PHE A 225 -7.40 -3.54 -34.53
N HIS A 226 -6.78 -4.23 -35.50
CA HIS A 226 -6.15 -3.56 -36.66
C HIS A 226 -7.17 -2.81 -37.55
N PHE A 227 -8.47 -3.14 -37.46
CA PHE A 227 -9.54 -2.35 -38.08
C PHE A 227 -9.67 -0.94 -37.47
N ILE A 228 -9.26 -0.76 -36.21
CA ILE A 228 -9.12 0.55 -35.58
C ILE A 228 -7.88 1.20 -36.17
N LYS A 229 -8.07 2.34 -36.84
CA LYS A 229 -6.96 3.11 -37.42
C LYS A 229 -5.91 3.37 -36.35
N SER A 230 -4.64 3.17 -36.68
CA SER A 230 -3.52 3.33 -35.75
C SER A 230 -3.52 4.68 -35.01
N TRP A 231 -3.98 5.76 -35.66
CA TRP A 231 -4.11 7.08 -35.04
C TRP A 231 -5.14 7.13 -33.91
N ILE A 232 -6.25 6.39 -34.00
CA ILE A 232 -7.26 6.30 -32.93
C ILE A 232 -6.67 5.58 -31.72
N TRP A 233 -5.91 4.50 -31.96
CA TRP A 233 -5.22 3.79 -30.87
C TRP A 233 -4.16 4.66 -30.19
N LEU A 234 -3.43 5.47 -30.97
CA LEU A 234 -2.47 6.44 -30.42
C LEU A 234 -3.16 7.50 -29.56
N ILE A 235 -4.31 8.03 -30.00
CA ILE A 235 -5.11 8.98 -29.20
C ILE A 235 -5.53 8.33 -27.89
N LEU A 236 -6.05 7.09 -27.92
CA LEU A 236 -6.45 6.37 -26.71
C LEU A 236 -5.28 6.23 -25.72
N ARG A 237 -4.10 5.81 -26.19
CA ARG A 237 -2.91 5.68 -25.35
C ARG A 237 -2.50 7.01 -24.72
N PHE A 238 -2.55 8.09 -25.50
CA PHE A 238 -2.23 9.42 -25.03
C PHE A 238 -3.24 9.93 -23.99
N THR A 239 -4.54 9.69 -24.22
CA THR A 239 -5.59 10.00 -23.24
C THR A 239 -5.36 9.27 -21.93
N PHE A 240 -5.09 7.96 -21.98
CA PHE A 240 -4.82 7.16 -20.77
C PHE A 240 -3.55 7.61 -20.04
N LEU A 241 -2.51 8.01 -20.78
CA LEU A 241 -1.29 8.57 -20.19
C LEU A 241 -1.56 9.90 -19.47
N ILE A 242 -2.30 10.81 -20.10
CA ILE A 242 -2.70 12.08 -19.48
C ILE A 242 -3.51 11.81 -18.21
N VAL A 243 -4.50 10.92 -18.27
CA VAL A 243 -5.31 10.56 -17.10
C VAL A 243 -4.45 10.01 -15.98
N ALA A 244 -3.50 9.11 -16.28
CA ALA A 244 -2.56 8.58 -15.29
C ALA A 244 -1.73 9.68 -14.62
N ILE A 245 -1.17 10.61 -15.41
CA ILE A 245 -0.36 11.73 -14.90
C ILE A 245 -1.19 12.67 -14.03
N LEU A 246 -2.39 13.06 -14.49
CA LEU A 246 -3.28 13.95 -13.75
C LEU A 246 -3.72 13.31 -12.43
N LEU A 247 -4.08 12.02 -12.44
CA LEU A 247 -4.42 11.28 -11.22
C LEU A 247 -3.25 11.22 -10.24
N PHE A 248 -2.03 11.00 -10.75
CA PHE A 248 -0.82 10.97 -9.92
C PHE A 248 -0.56 12.31 -9.23
N ILE A 249 -0.54 13.41 -10.01
CA ILE A 249 -0.32 14.77 -9.49
C ILE A 249 -1.41 15.14 -8.49
N PHE A 250 -2.68 14.94 -8.86
CA PHE A 250 -3.81 15.26 -8.00
C PHE A 250 -3.76 14.50 -6.67
N SER A 251 -3.42 13.21 -6.71
CA SER A 251 -3.36 12.38 -5.50
C SER A 251 -2.21 12.79 -4.58
N ILE A 252 -1.06 13.21 -5.13
CA ILE A 252 0.04 13.78 -4.35
C ILE A 252 -0.36 15.11 -3.70
N GLU A 253 -0.96 16.03 -4.47
CA GLU A 253 -1.42 17.31 -3.92
C GLU A 253 -2.44 17.12 -2.80
N ASN A 254 -3.33 16.14 -2.94
CA ASN A 254 -4.35 15.86 -1.94
C ASN A 254 -3.79 15.35 -0.61
N ILE A 255 -2.64 14.65 -0.61
CA ILE A 255 -1.97 14.23 0.64
C ILE A 255 -1.57 15.44 1.48
N TYR A 256 -0.94 16.44 0.85
CA TYR A 256 -0.43 17.61 1.56
C TYR A 256 -1.51 18.66 1.83
N SER A 257 -2.50 18.78 0.94
CA SER A 257 -3.55 19.79 1.05
C SER A 257 -4.79 19.30 1.79
N ARG A 258 -4.97 17.98 1.95
CA ARG A 258 -6.14 17.34 2.58
C ARG A 258 -7.50 17.82 2.02
N LYS A 259 -7.55 18.15 0.73
CA LYS A 259 -8.74 18.74 0.08
C LYS A 259 -9.93 17.79 0.09
N ILE A 260 -9.68 16.49 -0.07
CA ILE A 260 -10.70 15.44 -0.05
C ILE A 260 -10.52 14.59 1.21
N GLN A 261 -11.56 14.57 2.03
CA GLN A 261 -11.72 13.62 3.12
C GLN A 261 -12.98 12.80 2.86
N CYS A 262 -12.89 11.50 3.13
CA CYS A 262 -13.98 10.58 2.88
C CYS A 262 -14.33 9.84 4.17
N THR A 263 -15.55 10.07 4.67
CA THR A 263 -16.03 9.47 5.93
C THR A 263 -16.42 8.00 5.78
N TRP A 264 -16.87 7.59 4.59
CA TRP A 264 -17.30 6.22 4.30
C TRP A 264 -16.18 5.33 3.76
N CYS A 265 -15.12 5.90 3.20
CA CYS A 265 -14.08 5.14 2.51
C CYS A 265 -13.39 4.13 3.43
N LYS A 266 -13.39 4.34 4.76
CA LYS A 266 -12.91 3.35 5.73
C LYS A 266 -13.46 1.95 5.50
N TYR A 267 -14.72 1.80 5.07
CA TYR A 267 -15.35 0.50 4.83
C TYR A 267 -14.82 -0.23 3.58
N LEU A 268 -13.97 0.42 2.78
CA LEU A 268 -13.21 -0.23 1.72
C LEU A 268 -12.00 -0.99 2.27
N ASP A 269 -11.49 -0.61 3.45
CA ASP A 269 -10.29 -1.17 4.07
C ASP A 269 -10.61 -2.07 5.29
N CYS A 270 -11.86 -2.12 5.74
CA CYS A 270 -12.22 -2.84 6.96
C CYS A 270 -13.67 -3.30 6.96
N LEU A 271 -13.92 -4.38 7.69
CA LEU A 271 -15.27 -4.78 8.09
C LEU A 271 -15.64 -4.13 9.44
N PRO A 272 -16.89 -3.67 9.62
CA PRO A 272 -17.38 -3.09 10.87
C PRO A 272 -17.67 -4.17 11.93
N ILE A 273 -16.68 -5.02 12.20
CA ILE A 273 -16.72 -6.13 13.15
C ILE A 273 -15.61 -5.89 14.17
N ASN A 274 -15.90 -6.11 15.46
CA ASN A 274 -14.91 -6.04 16.55
C ASN A 274 -14.00 -4.79 16.53
N ASN A 275 -14.54 -3.62 16.16
CA ASN A 275 -13.80 -2.36 16.05
C ASN A 275 -12.60 -2.36 15.08
N TRP A 276 -12.55 -3.27 14.10
CA TRP A 276 -11.45 -3.31 13.13
C TRP A 276 -11.31 -2.02 12.32
N CYS A 277 -12.44 -1.39 11.99
CA CYS A 277 -12.48 -0.08 11.34
C CYS A 277 -11.96 1.09 12.19
N HIS A 278 -11.64 0.88 13.47
CA HIS A 278 -11.01 1.90 14.31
C HIS A 278 -9.49 1.69 14.45
N ILE A 279 -8.94 0.62 13.90
CA ILE A 279 -7.50 0.35 13.88
C ILE A 279 -6.80 1.43 13.04
N GLY A 280 -5.68 1.96 13.53
CA GLY A 280 -4.92 3.02 12.86
C GLY A 280 -5.52 4.43 12.98
N TYR A 281 -6.69 4.62 13.60
CA TYR A 281 -7.20 5.95 13.90
C TYR A 281 -6.48 6.55 15.12
N LEU A 282 -5.66 7.58 14.88
CA LEU A 282 -4.97 8.32 15.92
C LEU A 282 -5.95 9.25 16.64
N LYS A 283 -6.13 9.08 17.95
CA LYS A 283 -6.98 9.95 18.78
C LYS A 283 -6.28 11.29 19.02
N THR A 284 -6.89 12.40 18.60
CA THR A 284 -6.34 13.76 18.77
C THR A 284 -6.70 14.41 20.11
N ASN A 285 -7.78 13.98 20.76
CA ASN A 285 -8.21 14.49 22.07
C ASN A 285 -7.63 13.62 23.19
N ILE A 286 -6.44 13.98 23.67
CA ILE A 286 -5.87 13.44 24.90
C ILE A 286 -6.54 14.20 26.06
N THR A 287 -7.64 13.67 26.60
CA THR A 287 -7.92 13.93 28.01
C THR A 287 -6.78 13.33 28.81
N ILE A 288 -6.26 14.08 29.78
CA ILE A 288 -5.11 13.74 30.63
C ILE A 288 -5.45 12.46 31.41
N ASN A 289 -5.24 11.31 30.78
CA ASN A 289 -5.18 9.98 31.34
C ASN A 289 -4.49 9.13 30.28
N SER A 290 -3.20 8.92 30.50
CA SER A 290 -2.26 8.07 29.77
C SER A 290 -2.90 6.84 29.10
N THR A 291 -3.37 6.97 27.87
CA THR A 291 -3.76 5.84 27.03
C THR A 291 -2.77 5.74 25.87
N LEU A 292 -1.85 4.78 25.99
CA LEU A 292 -0.96 4.41 24.89
C LEU A 292 -1.81 3.86 23.75
N ASN A 293 -1.69 4.47 22.57
CA ASN A 293 -2.32 3.93 21.37
C ASN A 293 -1.50 2.72 20.90
N THR A 294 -2.02 1.52 21.18
CA THR A 294 -1.52 0.27 20.60
C THR A 294 -1.97 0.16 19.15
N PHE A 295 -1.04 0.16 18.20
CA PHE A 295 -1.32 -0.28 16.84
C PHE A 295 -1.39 -1.81 16.83
N TYR A 296 -2.47 -2.34 16.28
CA TYR A 296 -2.63 -3.75 15.93
C TYR A 296 -2.45 -3.90 14.43
#